data_AF-A0A4Q9XKF8-F1
#
_entry.id   AF-A0A4Q9XKF8-F1
#
_cell.length_a   1.000
_cell.length_b   1.000
_cell.length_c   1.000
_cell.angle_alpha   90.00
_cell.angle_beta   90.00
_cell.angle_gamma   90.00
#
_symmetry.space_group_name_H-M   'P 1'
#
loop_
_entity.id
_entity.type
_entity.pdbx_description
1 polymer ?
#
loop_
_entity_poly.entity_id
_entity_poly.type
_entity_poly.pdbx_seq_one_letter_code
_entity_poly.pdbx_strand_id
1 'polypeptide(L)'
;MKFKHAMGILVGSALAMNAAAKTDTAQLTKDLKIMSNILHTALKDNTSRDGIRYRSLDYKYLADQGVVFSLESNMAGRGLRIPAPPMPVAPAIPNIIINGDEVLDPDEFADLYSDAMEHAREALEQVREHMSELRDDQREINWELRDYERRKRDLEFESRHADKERSTEIKKELAQLDKELAELKRKQAEVEQRSAQIAKEQAKKAEEQQAEWQKQYKAYMGQFESTVTDVLCKYGAGLKSMDSAEHISFVLNNLGDVGSKNNQDLIYVFKNADVMACVGGKIKPQDLLSKSQHYAF
;
A
#
# COMPACT_ATOMS: atom_id res chain seq x y z
N MET A 1 57.04 -41.33 -54.07
CA MET A 1 55.73 -41.48 -53.40
C MET A 1 55.78 -40.76 -52.05
N LYS A 2 54.82 -39.85 -51.83
CA LYS A 2 54.31 -39.31 -50.55
C LYS A 2 55.20 -38.37 -49.73
N PHE A 3 55.08 -37.08 -50.05
CA PHE A 3 55.04 -35.96 -49.10
C PHE A 3 53.93 -36.16 -48.05
N LYS A 4 54.18 -35.84 -46.78
CA LYS A 4 53.18 -35.21 -45.90
C LYS A 4 53.88 -34.27 -44.91
N HIS A 5 53.57 -32.98 -45.06
CA HIS A 5 53.97 -31.88 -44.21
C HIS A 5 53.20 -31.92 -42.89
N ALA A 6 53.89 -31.72 -41.77
CA ALA A 6 53.27 -31.35 -40.49
C ALA A 6 53.04 -29.83 -40.51
N MET A 7 51.78 -29.43 -40.70
CA MET A 7 51.37 -28.02 -40.71
C MET A 7 50.82 -27.70 -39.32
N GLY A 8 51.54 -26.83 -38.60
CA GLY A 8 51.16 -26.33 -37.28
C GLY A 8 49.91 -25.47 -37.36
N ILE A 9 48.97 -25.71 -36.46
CA ILE A 9 47.79 -24.86 -36.25
C ILE A 9 48.13 -23.91 -35.09
N LEU A 10 48.52 -22.68 -35.45
CA LEU A 10 48.53 -21.54 -34.55
C LEU A 10 47.07 -21.10 -34.37
N VAL A 11 46.49 -21.44 -33.21
CA VAL A 11 45.21 -20.86 -32.77
C VAL A 11 45.51 -19.43 -32.29
N GLY A 12 45.36 -18.47 -33.20
CA GLY A 12 45.34 -17.06 -32.85
C GLY A 12 44.01 -16.72 -32.18
N SER A 13 44.00 -16.67 -30.85
CA SER A 13 42.93 -16.00 -30.10
C SER A 13 42.99 -14.50 -30.41
N ALA A 14 42.19 -14.07 -31.37
CA ALA A 14 41.88 -12.66 -31.55
C ALA A 14 41.04 -12.21 -30.34
N LEU A 15 41.69 -11.58 -29.36
CA LEU A 15 41.02 -10.72 -28.40
C LEU A 15 40.39 -9.58 -29.19
N ALA A 16 39.07 -9.69 -29.43
CA ALA A 16 38.27 -8.55 -29.85
C ALA A 16 38.33 -7.52 -28.71
N MET A 17 39.22 -6.54 -28.85
CA MET A 17 39.17 -5.33 -28.04
C MET A 17 37.90 -4.60 -28.48
N ASN A 18 36.83 -4.73 -27.70
CA ASN A 18 35.72 -3.79 -27.78
C ASN A 18 36.30 -2.42 -27.43
N ALA A 19 36.58 -1.61 -28.45
CA ALA A 19 36.79 -0.20 -28.26
C ALA A 19 35.44 0.36 -27.81
N ALA A 20 35.19 0.36 -26.49
CA ALA A 20 34.10 1.12 -25.92
C ALA A 20 34.32 2.58 -26.36
N ALA A 21 33.39 3.09 -27.17
CA ALA A 21 33.40 4.49 -27.53
C ALA A 21 33.39 5.28 -26.22
N LYS A 22 34.42 6.09 -25.99
CA LYS A 22 34.58 6.81 -24.73
C LYS A 22 33.44 7.83 -24.64
N THR A 23 32.43 7.55 -23.82
CA THR A 23 31.29 8.43 -23.59
C THR A 23 31.80 9.81 -23.19
N ASP A 24 31.42 10.85 -23.93
CA ASP A 24 31.73 12.24 -23.54
C ASP A 24 30.84 12.61 -22.35
N THR A 25 31.34 12.35 -21.14
CA THR A 25 30.62 12.56 -19.89
C THR A 25 30.26 14.02 -19.66
N ALA A 26 31.06 14.97 -20.18
CA ALA A 26 30.80 16.40 -20.00
C ALA A 26 29.60 16.85 -20.85
N GLN A 27 29.54 16.38 -22.10
CA GLN A 27 28.40 16.64 -22.97
C GLN A 27 27.16 15.89 -22.49
N LEU A 28 27.29 14.60 -22.13
CA LEU A 28 26.21 13.80 -21.58
C LEU A 28 25.60 14.45 -20.34
N THR A 29 26.41 14.99 -19.42
CA THR A 29 25.90 15.68 -18.22
C THR A 29 25.00 16.86 -18.58
N LYS A 30 25.35 17.64 -19.61
CA LYS A 30 24.50 18.76 -20.07
C LYS A 30 23.19 18.25 -20.67
N ASP A 31 23.27 17.21 -21.49
CA ASP A 31 22.11 16.63 -22.17
C ASP A 31 21.14 15.99 -21.16
N LEU A 32 21.67 15.30 -20.13
CA LEU A 32 20.88 14.76 -19.02
C LEU A 32 20.22 15.84 -18.19
N LYS A 33 20.90 16.96 -17.93
CA LYS A 33 20.29 18.10 -17.23
C LYS A 33 19.11 18.68 -18.01
N ILE A 34 19.25 18.81 -19.33
CA ILE A 34 18.16 19.29 -20.19
C ILE A 34 16.99 18.31 -20.17
N MET A 35 17.27 17.02 -20.35
CA MET A 35 16.24 15.98 -20.35
C MET A 35 15.53 15.89 -19.00
N SER A 36 16.27 15.98 -17.89
CA SER A 36 15.72 16.02 -16.53
C SER A 36 14.77 17.20 -16.33
N ASN A 37 15.11 18.39 -16.86
CA ASN A 37 14.23 19.55 -16.78
C ASN A 37 12.95 19.35 -17.60
N ILE A 38 13.06 18.78 -18.80
CA ILE A 38 11.89 18.49 -19.65
C ILE A 38 10.99 17.46 -18.97
N LEU A 39 11.56 16.38 -18.44
CA LEU A 39 10.83 15.36 -17.69
C LEU A 39 10.17 15.95 -16.44
N HIS A 40 10.90 16.77 -15.67
CA HIS A 40 10.36 17.47 -14.51
C HIS A 40 9.13 18.31 -14.88
N THR A 41 9.23 19.14 -15.91
CA THR A 41 8.11 19.97 -16.38
C THR A 41 6.94 19.11 -16.86
N ALA A 42 7.20 18.13 -17.72
CA ALA A 42 6.15 17.29 -18.30
C ALA A 42 5.43 16.42 -17.25
N LEU A 43 6.14 15.92 -16.25
CA LEU A 43 5.56 15.13 -15.16
C LEU A 43 4.81 16.00 -14.14
N LYS A 44 5.28 17.22 -13.89
CA LYS A 44 4.63 18.17 -13.00
C LYS A 44 3.31 18.70 -13.56
N ASP A 45 3.26 19.04 -14.84
CA ASP A 45 2.05 19.56 -15.48
C ASP A 45 0.92 18.52 -15.54
N ASN A 46 1.28 17.24 -15.39
CA ASN A 46 0.39 16.11 -15.46
C ASN A 46 -0.15 15.64 -14.09
N THR A 47 0.14 16.33 -12.98
CA THR A 47 -0.43 15.95 -11.67
C THR A 47 -1.85 16.47 -11.50
N SER A 48 -2.80 15.56 -11.22
CA SER A 48 -4.13 15.92 -10.75
C SER A 48 -4.09 16.52 -9.33
N ARG A 49 -5.03 17.41 -9.01
CA ARG A 49 -5.20 17.94 -7.64
C ARG A 49 -5.49 16.83 -6.62
N ASP A 50 -6.17 15.78 -7.06
CA ASP A 50 -6.54 14.61 -6.26
C ASP A 50 -5.77 13.38 -6.75
N GLY A 51 -5.05 12.68 -5.84
CA GLY A 51 -4.31 11.45 -6.16
C GLY A 51 -2.79 11.51 -5.92
N ILE A 52 -2.03 10.87 -6.81
CA ILE A 52 -0.56 10.79 -6.76
C ILE A 52 0.04 12.07 -7.33
N ARG A 53 0.83 12.77 -6.51
CA ARG A 53 1.50 14.01 -6.87
C ARG A 53 3.00 13.78 -7.02
N TYR A 54 3.52 14.17 -8.17
CA TYR A 54 4.94 14.34 -8.44
C TYR A 54 5.57 15.31 -7.42
N ARG A 55 6.75 14.96 -6.87
CA ARG A 55 7.56 15.87 -6.05
C ARG A 55 8.82 16.32 -6.76
N SER A 56 9.67 15.38 -7.10
CA SER A 56 11.01 15.62 -7.58
C SER A 56 11.42 14.51 -8.54
N LEU A 57 12.44 14.81 -9.34
CA LEU A 57 13.07 13.88 -10.26
C LEU A 57 14.57 14.15 -10.17
N ASP A 58 15.30 13.15 -9.72
CA ASP A 58 16.75 13.15 -9.69
C ASP A 58 17.28 12.21 -10.78
N TYR A 59 18.56 12.38 -11.14
CA TYR A 59 19.22 11.50 -12.08
C TYR A 59 20.65 11.18 -11.67
N LYS A 60 21.10 9.98 -12.01
CA LYS A 60 22.49 9.52 -11.85
C LYS A 60 22.93 8.77 -13.09
N TYR A 61 24.16 9.01 -13.54
CA TYR A 61 24.79 8.22 -14.59
C TYR A 61 25.72 7.18 -13.96
N LEU A 62 25.59 5.94 -14.40
CA LEU A 62 26.39 4.79 -14.01
C LEU A 62 27.13 4.31 -15.26
N ALA A 63 28.45 4.43 -15.26
CA ALA A 63 29.28 4.03 -16.40
C ALA A 63 28.98 2.57 -16.80
N ASP A 64 28.84 2.34 -18.11
CA ASP A 64 28.55 1.04 -18.74
C ASP A 64 27.19 0.42 -18.38
N GLN A 65 26.39 1.07 -17.54
CA GLN A 65 25.05 0.63 -17.15
C GLN A 65 23.97 1.58 -17.69
N GLY A 66 24.29 2.88 -17.74
CA GLY A 66 23.43 3.94 -18.27
C GLY A 66 22.92 4.89 -17.20
N VAL A 67 21.70 5.41 -17.36
CA VAL A 67 21.15 6.48 -16.54
C VAL A 67 20.00 5.97 -15.68
N VAL A 68 19.96 6.38 -14.42
CA VAL A 68 18.88 6.11 -13.49
C VAL A 68 18.21 7.44 -13.13
N PHE A 69 16.93 7.54 -13.42
CA PHE A 69 16.03 8.59 -12.97
C PHE A 69 15.29 8.11 -11.73
N SER A 70 15.34 8.88 -10.63
CA SER A 70 14.62 8.58 -9.40
C SER A 70 13.49 9.58 -9.25
N LEU A 71 12.26 9.08 -9.23
CA LEU A 71 11.04 9.85 -9.10
C LEU A 71 10.53 9.74 -7.67
N GLU A 72 10.42 10.87 -6.99
CA GLU A 72 9.67 10.95 -5.75
C GLU A 72 8.24 11.39 -6.04
N SER A 73 7.32 10.66 -5.45
CA SER A 73 5.90 11.00 -5.47
C SER A 73 5.35 10.90 -4.05
N ASN A 74 4.32 11.69 -3.77
CA ASN A 74 3.45 11.35 -2.65
C ASN A 74 2.05 11.24 -3.13
N MET A 75 1.36 10.34 -2.48
CA MET A 75 -0.05 10.18 -2.65
C MET A 75 -0.75 10.93 -1.53
N ALA A 76 -1.61 11.88 -1.90
CA ALA A 76 -2.59 12.39 -0.95
C ALA A 76 -3.41 11.19 -0.44
N GLY A 77 -3.50 11.02 0.89
CA GLY A 77 -4.26 9.92 1.50
C GLY A 77 -3.50 8.60 1.73
N ARG A 78 -2.20 8.48 1.40
CA ARG A 78 -1.41 7.28 1.77
C ARG A 78 -1.33 7.09 3.30
N GLY A 79 -1.38 8.19 4.05
CA GLY A 79 -1.41 8.20 5.52
C GLY A 79 -2.78 7.87 6.16
N LEU A 80 -3.82 7.65 5.34
CA LEU A 80 -5.16 7.29 5.82
C LEU A 80 -5.56 5.87 5.41
N ARG A 81 -4.60 5.02 5.03
CA ARG A 81 -4.73 3.58 5.20
C ARG A 81 -4.58 3.25 6.70
N ILE A 82 -5.50 3.75 7.51
CA ILE A 82 -5.87 3.02 8.71
C ILE A 82 -6.95 2.07 8.20
N PRO A 83 -6.62 0.81 7.84
CA PRO A 83 -7.68 -0.18 7.83
C PRO A 83 -8.31 -0.07 9.22
N ALA A 84 -9.56 0.42 9.28
CA ALA A 84 -10.33 0.30 10.50
C ALA A 84 -10.18 -1.17 10.88
N PRO A 85 -9.52 -1.48 12.03
CA PRO A 85 -9.21 -2.86 12.35
C PRO A 85 -10.53 -3.61 12.23
N PRO A 86 -10.58 -4.73 11.48
CA PRO A 86 -11.81 -5.48 11.33
C PRO A 86 -12.33 -5.65 12.74
N MET A 87 -13.53 -5.12 13.01
CA MET A 87 -14.12 -5.19 14.33
C MET A 87 -13.95 -6.63 14.77
N PRO A 88 -13.21 -6.90 15.87
CA PRO A 88 -13.11 -8.26 16.34
C PRO A 88 -14.54 -8.68 16.61
N VAL A 89 -15.04 -9.64 15.82
CA VAL A 89 -16.27 -10.36 16.16
C VAL A 89 -16.03 -10.82 17.58
N ALA A 90 -16.85 -10.32 18.52
CA ALA A 90 -16.66 -10.58 19.93
C ALA A 90 -16.38 -12.08 20.09
N PRO A 91 -15.22 -12.49 20.63
CA PRO A 91 -14.89 -13.89 20.68
C PRO A 91 -15.95 -14.61 21.51
N ALA A 92 -16.57 -15.64 20.92
CA ALA A 92 -17.29 -16.63 21.70
C ALA A 92 -16.26 -17.27 22.64
N ILE A 93 -16.44 -17.05 23.95
CA ILE A 93 -15.52 -17.33 25.06
C ILE A 93 -14.65 -18.58 24.82
N PRO A 94 -13.32 -18.44 24.86
CA PRO A 94 -12.53 -19.29 25.75
C PRO A 94 -11.38 -18.52 26.44
N ASN A 95 -10.83 -19.15 27.49
CA ASN A 95 -9.85 -18.62 28.45
C ASN A 95 -8.64 -17.85 27.87
N ILE A 96 -8.21 -16.86 28.65
CA ILE A 96 -7.15 -15.86 28.49
C ILE A 96 -5.78 -16.45 28.10
N ILE A 97 -5.07 -15.81 27.15
CA ILE A 97 -3.62 -15.52 27.18
C ILE A 97 -3.39 -14.14 26.52
N ILE A 98 -2.75 -13.21 27.24
CA ILE A 98 -2.26 -11.90 26.74
C ILE A 98 -0.78 -12.04 26.42
N ASN A 99 -0.32 -11.57 25.25
CA ASN A 99 1.06 -11.14 24.99
C ASN A 99 1.14 -10.27 23.73
N GLY A 100 1.88 -9.16 23.79
CA GLY A 100 2.36 -8.42 22.61
C GLY A 100 2.33 -6.90 22.76
N ASP A 101 3.49 -6.33 23.09
CA ASP A 101 3.81 -4.91 23.20
C ASP A 101 4.38 -4.41 21.85
N GLU A 102 3.96 -3.23 21.37
CA GLU A 102 4.69 -2.49 20.33
C GLU A 102 4.30 -1.00 20.37
N VAL A 103 5.26 -0.18 20.83
CA VAL A 103 5.19 1.29 20.88
C VAL A 103 5.97 1.85 19.69
N LEU A 104 5.36 2.70 18.88
CA LEU A 104 6.00 3.40 17.76
C LEU A 104 6.45 4.81 18.18
N ASP A 105 7.66 5.19 17.77
CA ASP A 105 8.42 6.39 18.19
C ASP A 105 7.84 7.71 17.61
N PRO A 106 7.62 8.79 18.39
CA PRO A 106 6.82 9.96 17.99
C PRO A 106 7.55 11.07 17.22
N ASP A 107 8.89 11.11 17.25
CA ASP A 107 9.62 12.37 16.97
C ASP A 107 10.03 12.57 15.50
N GLU A 108 9.86 11.58 14.62
CA GLU A 108 10.25 11.70 13.20
C GLU A 108 9.09 12.13 12.27
N PHE A 109 7.90 12.40 12.82
CA PHE A 109 6.63 12.51 12.08
C PHE A 109 5.98 13.92 12.04
N ALA A 110 6.61 14.92 12.66
CA ALA A 110 5.91 16.12 13.12
C ALA A 110 5.64 17.22 12.06
N ASP A 111 6.48 17.40 11.03
CA ASP A 111 6.49 18.69 10.30
C ASP A 111 5.73 18.73 8.96
N LEU A 112 5.22 17.61 8.42
CA LEU A 112 4.63 17.58 7.06
C LEU A 112 3.11 17.29 7.02
N TYR A 113 2.45 17.16 8.18
CA TYR A 113 1.17 16.42 8.30
C TYR A 113 0.06 17.08 9.16
N SER A 114 0.07 18.39 9.45
CA SER A 114 -0.86 18.96 10.46
C SER A 114 -2.35 18.95 10.06
N ASP A 115 -2.71 19.46 8.88
CA ASP A 115 -4.12 19.77 8.53
C ASP A 115 -4.93 18.53 8.12
N ALA A 116 -4.31 17.62 7.37
CA ALA A 116 -4.94 16.36 6.96
C ALA A 116 -5.02 15.32 8.10
N MET A 117 -4.15 15.41 9.11
CA MET A 117 -4.26 14.58 10.31
C MET A 117 -5.30 15.11 11.29
N GLU A 118 -5.61 16.40 11.31
CA GLU A 118 -6.61 16.95 12.22
C GLU A 118 -8.01 16.40 11.89
N HIS A 119 -8.44 16.49 10.64
CA HIS A 119 -9.69 15.87 10.18
C HIS A 119 -9.71 14.35 10.28
N ALA A 120 -8.56 13.70 10.07
CA ALA A 120 -8.44 12.27 10.26
C ALA A 120 -8.53 11.87 11.73
N ARG A 121 -7.92 12.64 12.65
CA ARG A 121 -8.01 12.45 14.09
C ARG A 121 -9.44 12.60 14.55
N GLU A 122 -10.15 13.64 14.12
CA GLU A 122 -11.56 13.83 14.45
C GLU A 122 -12.42 12.65 13.99
N ALA A 123 -12.24 12.18 12.74
CA ALA A 123 -12.97 11.03 12.22
C ALA A 123 -12.61 9.71 12.92
N LEU A 124 -11.33 9.51 13.28
CA LEU A 124 -10.86 8.34 13.99
C LEU A 124 -11.26 8.36 15.47
N GLU A 125 -11.32 9.54 16.09
CA GLU A 125 -11.80 9.74 17.46
C GLU A 125 -13.28 9.38 17.55
N GLN A 126 -14.12 9.86 16.63
CA GLN A 126 -15.53 9.49 16.57
C GLN A 126 -15.73 7.97 16.42
N VAL A 127 -14.96 7.33 15.52
CA VAL A 127 -14.99 5.87 15.37
C VAL A 127 -14.51 5.17 16.64
N ARG A 128 -13.44 5.66 17.27
CA ARG A 128 -12.88 5.09 18.50
C ARG A 128 -13.82 5.22 19.69
N GLU A 129 -14.50 6.36 19.83
CA GLU A 129 -15.50 6.61 20.86
C GLU A 129 -16.67 5.63 20.71
N HIS A 130 -17.28 5.57 19.52
CA HIS A 130 -18.39 4.63 19.25
C HIS A 130 -17.97 3.16 19.46
N MET A 131 -16.74 2.82 19.09
CA MET A 131 -16.18 1.49 19.33
C MET A 131 -15.96 1.19 20.81
N SER A 132 -15.60 2.19 21.60
CA SER A 132 -15.39 2.04 23.04
C SER A 132 -16.73 1.88 23.76
N GLU A 133 -17.73 2.69 23.39
CA GLU A 133 -19.11 2.57 23.89
C GLU A 133 -19.68 1.17 23.65
N LEU A 134 -19.60 0.65 22.42
CA LEU A 134 -20.07 -0.71 22.11
C LEU A 134 -19.37 -1.80 22.93
N ARG A 135 -18.07 -1.62 23.23
CA ARG A 135 -17.31 -2.56 24.07
C ARG A 135 -17.72 -2.48 25.53
N ASP A 136 -17.99 -1.28 26.03
CA ASP A 136 -18.46 -1.07 27.39
C ASP A 136 -19.88 -1.63 27.58
N ASP A 137 -20.80 -1.37 26.64
CA ASP A 137 -22.14 -1.96 26.62
C ASP A 137 -22.08 -3.49 26.63
N GLN A 138 -21.24 -4.09 25.77
CA GLN A 138 -21.07 -5.53 25.73
C GLN A 138 -20.49 -6.08 27.03
N ARG A 139 -19.55 -5.35 27.66
CA ARG A 139 -18.98 -5.74 28.95
C ARG A 139 -20.04 -5.70 30.04
N GLU A 140 -20.82 -4.63 30.12
CA GLU A 140 -21.89 -4.47 31.10
C GLU A 140 -22.94 -5.57 30.96
N ILE A 141 -23.44 -5.80 29.74
CA ILE A 141 -24.39 -6.88 29.44
C ILE A 141 -23.84 -8.26 29.87
N ASN A 142 -22.56 -8.53 29.61
CA ASN A 142 -21.91 -9.78 30.01
C ASN A 142 -21.73 -9.91 31.53
N TRP A 143 -21.60 -8.80 32.25
CA TRP A 143 -21.53 -8.81 33.71
C TRP A 143 -22.91 -9.06 34.29
N GLU A 144 -23.93 -8.36 33.80
CA GLU A 144 -25.32 -8.57 34.17
C GLU A 144 -25.75 -10.01 33.91
N LEU A 145 -25.50 -10.57 32.72
CA LEU A 145 -25.85 -11.96 32.39
C LEU A 145 -25.26 -12.95 33.40
N ARG A 146 -23.99 -12.76 33.78
CA ARG A 146 -23.32 -13.62 34.77
C ARG A 146 -23.88 -13.46 36.18
N ASP A 147 -24.30 -12.24 36.55
CA ASP A 147 -24.96 -11.98 37.83
C ASP A 147 -26.36 -12.61 37.88
N TYR A 148 -27.15 -12.45 36.82
CA TYR A 148 -28.44 -13.12 36.65
C TYR A 148 -28.32 -14.64 36.78
N GLU A 149 -27.33 -15.24 36.12
CA GLU A 149 -27.08 -16.68 36.21
C GLU A 149 -26.69 -17.13 37.63
N ARG A 150 -25.90 -16.33 38.36
CA ARG A 150 -25.55 -16.63 39.76
C ARG A 150 -26.79 -16.56 40.63
N ARG A 151 -27.53 -15.46 40.56
CA ARG A 151 -28.72 -15.24 41.37
C ARG A 151 -29.81 -16.29 41.10
N LYS A 152 -29.98 -16.69 39.84
CA LYS A 152 -30.88 -17.78 39.47
C LYS A 152 -30.47 -19.10 40.12
N ARG A 153 -29.18 -19.47 40.07
CA ARG A 153 -28.67 -20.69 40.72
C ARG A 153 -28.84 -20.63 42.24
N ASP A 154 -28.57 -19.50 42.87
CA ASP A 154 -28.70 -19.32 44.32
C ASP A 154 -30.17 -19.44 44.76
N LEU A 155 -31.10 -18.79 44.05
CA LEU A 155 -32.54 -18.90 44.31
C LEU A 155 -33.06 -20.31 44.02
N GLU A 156 -32.58 -20.98 42.98
CA GLU A 156 -32.93 -22.38 42.71
C GLU A 156 -32.44 -23.32 43.81
N PHE A 157 -31.25 -23.07 44.38
CA PHE A 157 -30.73 -23.82 45.51
C PHE A 157 -31.53 -23.56 46.80
N GLU A 158 -31.84 -22.28 47.08
CA GLU A 158 -32.66 -21.88 48.23
C GLU A 158 -34.07 -22.49 48.15
N SER A 159 -34.69 -22.46 46.96
CA SER A 159 -36.03 -23.01 46.72
C SER A 159 -36.14 -24.50 47.06
N ARG A 160 -35.04 -25.27 46.92
CA ARG A 160 -35.01 -26.71 47.24
C ARG A 160 -35.04 -26.99 48.75
N HIS A 161 -34.65 -26.02 49.57
CA HIS A 161 -34.53 -26.16 51.03
C HIS A 161 -35.51 -25.25 51.80
N ALA A 162 -36.21 -24.37 51.09
CA ALA A 162 -37.17 -23.41 51.64
C ALA A 162 -38.50 -24.06 52.07
N ASP A 163 -39.16 -23.45 53.05
CA ASP A 163 -40.54 -23.78 53.39
C ASP A 163 -41.54 -23.30 52.31
N LYS A 164 -42.83 -23.61 52.49
CA LYS A 164 -43.86 -23.30 51.49
C LYS A 164 -44.01 -21.80 51.24
N GLU A 165 -43.89 -20.97 52.28
CA GLU A 165 -44.08 -19.52 52.16
C GLU A 165 -42.90 -18.91 51.41
N ARG A 166 -41.67 -19.21 51.83
CA ARG A 166 -40.45 -18.74 51.17
C ARG A 166 -40.30 -19.28 49.75
N SER A 167 -40.70 -20.52 49.48
CA SER A 167 -40.71 -21.08 48.11
C SER A 167 -41.64 -20.29 47.16
N THR A 168 -42.75 -19.74 47.66
CA THR A 168 -43.64 -18.91 46.83
C THR A 168 -43.06 -17.53 46.52
N GLU A 169 -42.31 -16.93 47.45
CA GLU A 169 -41.58 -15.69 47.21
C GLU A 169 -40.46 -15.88 46.19
N ILE A 170 -39.66 -16.94 46.35
CA ILE A 170 -38.56 -17.27 45.43
C ILE A 170 -39.09 -17.49 44.00
N LYS A 171 -40.26 -18.10 43.82
CA LYS A 171 -40.90 -18.23 42.49
C LYS A 171 -41.24 -16.89 41.86
N LYS A 172 -41.65 -15.89 42.66
CA LYS A 172 -41.91 -14.52 42.15
C LYS A 172 -40.60 -13.83 41.77
N GLU A 173 -39.55 -14.00 42.59
CA GLU A 173 -38.22 -13.47 42.27
C GLU A 173 -37.65 -14.08 40.99
N LEU A 174 -37.75 -15.41 40.81
CA LEU A 174 -37.33 -16.09 39.58
C LEU A 174 -38.11 -15.59 38.35
N ALA A 175 -39.43 -15.38 38.48
CA ALA A 175 -40.25 -14.84 37.39
C ALA A 175 -39.89 -13.39 37.03
N GLN A 176 -39.45 -12.60 38.02
CA GLN A 176 -38.95 -11.25 37.80
C GLN A 176 -37.58 -11.27 37.12
N LEU A 177 -36.67 -12.14 37.57
CA LEU A 177 -35.35 -12.33 36.95
C LEU A 177 -35.46 -12.81 35.50
N ASP A 178 -36.40 -13.69 35.17
CA ASP A 178 -36.59 -14.16 33.79
C ASP A 178 -37.09 -13.02 32.87
N LYS A 179 -37.84 -12.04 33.38
CA LYS A 179 -38.22 -10.83 32.61
C LYS A 179 -37.01 -9.94 32.36
N GLU A 180 -36.22 -9.68 33.40
CA GLU A 180 -35.01 -8.87 33.31
C GLU A 180 -33.98 -9.52 32.36
N LEU A 181 -33.83 -10.84 32.39
CA LEU A 181 -33.02 -11.60 31.44
C LEU A 181 -33.52 -11.45 29.99
N ALA A 182 -34.84 -11.44 29.77
CA ALA A 182 -35.41 -11.24 28.45
C ALA A 182 -35.12 -9.83 27.93
N GLU A 183 -35.18 -8.81 28.78
CA GLU A 183 -34.79 -7.44 28.43
C GLU A 183 -33.29 -7.35 28.11
N LEU A 184 -32.45 -7.98 28.91
CA LEU A 184 -31.00 -8.01 28.71
C LEU A 184 -30.61 -8.66 27.38
N LYS A 185 -31.26 -9.78 27.02
CA LYS A 185 -31.08 -10.43 25.71
C LYS A 185 -31.52 -9.56 24.54
N ARG A 186 -32.55 -8.73 24.71
CA ARG A 186 -32.96 -7.75 23.69
C ARG A 186 -31.92 -6.67 23.51
N LYS A 187 -31.37 -6.12 24.60
CA LYS A 187 -30.25 -5.17 24.54
C LYS A 187 -29.02 -5.77 23.86
N GLN A 188 -28.67 -7.01 24.19
CA GLN A 188 -27.57 -7.72 23.53
C GLN A 188 -27.77 -7.82 22.01
N ALA A 189 -28.95 -8.26 21.57
CA ALA A 189 -29.26 -8.35 20.14
C ALA A 189 -29.21 -7.00 19.43
N GLU A 190 -29.58 -5.91 20.10
CA GLU A 190 -29.50 -4.56 19.57
C GLU A 190 -28.04 -4.09 19.39
N VAL A 191 -27.19 -4.30 20.40
CA VAL A 191 -25.75 -4.00 20.33
C VAL A 191 -25.07 -4.80 19.23
N GLU A 192 -25.37 -6.09 19.11
CA GLU A 192 -24.87 -6.95 18.03
C GLU A 192 -25.30 -6.44 16.65
N GLN A 193 -26.57 -6.05 16.48
CA GLN A 193 -27.06 -5.49 15.21
C GLN A 193 -26.37 -4.17 14.85
N ARG A 194 -26.20 -3.25 15.82
CA ARG A 194 -25.48 -1.98 15.60
C ARG A 194 -24.04 -2.23 15.19
N SER A 195 -23.35 -3.16 15.85
CA SER A 195 -21.98 -3.54 15.48
C SER A 195 -21.91 -4.08 14.04
N ALA A 196 -22.83 -4.97 13.66
CA ALA A 196 -22.85 -5.54 12.32
C ALA A 196 -23.11 -4.49 11.23
N GLN A 197 -23.93 -3.47 11.52
CA GLN A 197 -24.19 -2.35 10.60
C GLN A 197 -22.94 -1.48 10.41
N ILE A 198 -22.26 -1.11 11.50
CA ILE A 198 -21.04 -0.30 11.44
C ILE A 198 -19.93 -1.05 10.67
N ALA A 199 -19.75 -2.36 10.92
CA ALA A 199 -18.78 -3.17 10.21
C ALA A 199 -19.07 -3.21 8.69
N LYS A 200 -20.34 -3.34 8.29
CA LYS A 200 -20.74 -3.31 6.88
C LYS A 200 -20.49 -1.94 6.23
N GLU A 201 -20.79 -0.86 6.93
CA GLU A 201 -20.56 0.50 6.43
C GLU A 201 -19.06 0.77 6.24
N GLN A 202 -18.23 0.36 7.20
CA GLN A 202 -16.78 0.48 7.11
C GLN A 202 -16.20 -0.37 5.97
N ALA A 203 -16.66 -1.62 5.82
CA ALA A 203 -16.22 -2.48 4.73
C ALA A 203 -16.57 -1.86 3.37
N LYS A 204 -17.78 -1.33 3.21
CA LYS A 204 -18.20 -0.65 1.98
C LYS A 204 -17.37 0.61 1.70
N LYS A 205 -17.14 1.46 2.71
CA LYS A 205 -16.29 2.64 2.58
C LYS A 205 -14.84 2.27 2.21
N ALA A 206 -14.30 1.18 2.78
CA ALA A 206 -12.98 0.69 2.45
C ALA A 206 -12.90 0.17 1.00
N GLU A 207 -13.91 -0.56 0.53
CA GLU A 207 -14.02 -1.00 -0.87
C GLU A 207 -14.10 0.18 -1.85
N GLU A 208 -14.94 1.18 -1.55
CA GLU A 208 -15.09 2.40 -2.35
C GLU A 208 -13.76 3.19 -2.43
N GLN A 209 -13.08 3.36 -1.29
CA GLN A 209 -11.77 4.00 -1.24
C GLN A 209 -10.72 3.21 -2.02
N GLN A 210 -10.70 1.89 -1.91
CA GLN A 210 -9.79 1.03 -2.67
C GLN A 210 -10.07 1.11 -4.18
N ALA A 211 -11.33 1.17 -4.60
CA ALA A 211 -11.70 1.28 -6.00
C ALA A 211 -11.29 2.64 -6.59
N GLU A 212 -11.58 3.75 -5.88
CA GLU A 212 -11.14 5.07 -6.32
C GLU A 212 -9.62 5.17 -6.34
N TRP A 213 -8.94 4.57 -5.37
CA TRP A 213 -7.49 4.44 -5.33
C TRP A 213 -6.94 3.74 -6.58
N GLN A 214 -7.48 2.58 -6.93
CA GLN A 214 -7.04 1.79 -8.09
C GLN A 214 -7.22 2.58 -9.40
N LYS A 215 -8.31 3.34 -9.48
CA LYS A 215 -8.61 4.19 -10.63
C LYS A 215 -7.62 5.34 -10.76
N GLN A 216 -7.35 6.07 -9.67
CA GLN A 216 -6.37 7.16 -9.65
C GLN A 216 -4.96 6.66 -9.96
N TYR A 217 -4.56 5.53 -9.37
CA TYR A 217 -3.28 4.88 -9.65
C TYR A 217 -3.14 4.50 -11.13
N LYS A 218 -4.14 3.82 -11.71
CA LYS A 218 -4.11 3.42 -13.12
C LYS A 218 -4.05 4.63 -14.07
N ALA A 219 -4.79 5.70 -13.75
CA ALA A 219 -4.78 6.93 -14.53
C ALA A 219 -3.38 7.59 -14.50
N TYR A 220 -2.82 7.73 -13.30
CA TYR A 220 -1.48 8.29 -13.10
C TYR A 220 -0.40 7.46 -13.82
N MET A 221 -0.43 6.14 -13.68
CA MET A 221 0.51 5.24 -14.36
C MET A 221 0.43 5.36 -15.89
N GLY A 222 -0.77 5.34 -16.47
CA GLY A 222 -0.92 5.48 -17.91
C GLY A 222 -0.42 6.83 -18.43
N GLN A 223 -0.62 7.90 -17.66
CA GLN A 223 -0.11 9.23 -18.00
C GLN A 223 1.41 9.33 -17.85
N PHE A 224 1.97 8.74 -16.79
CA PHE A 224 3.42 8.64 -16.59
C PHE A 224 4.08 7.90 -17.76
N GLU A 225 3.60 6.69 -18.10
CA GLU A 225 4.15 5.86 -19.17
C GLU A 225 4.09 6.58 -20.54
N SER A 226 2.95 7.20 -20.84
CA SER A 226 2.78 8.01 -22.05
C SER A 226 3.77 9.18 -22.09
N THR A 227 3.89 9.93 -20.99
CA THR A 227 4.78 11.09 -20.89
C THR A 227 6.25 10.70 -21.06
N VAL A 228 6.69 9.65 -20.35
CA VAL A 228 8.08 9.19 -20.40
C VAL A 228 8.43 8.71 -21.80
N THR A 229 7.60 7.87 -22.41
CA THR A 229 7.87 7.37 -23.76
C THR A 229 7.86 8.49 -24.80
N ASP A 230 6.94 9.45 -24.69
CA ASP A 230 6.92 10.64 -25.56
C ASP A 230 8.17 11.50 -25.42
N VAL A 231 8.60 11.77 -24.19
CA VAL A 231 9.80 12.59 -23.94
C VAL A 231 11.06 11.87 -24.43
N LEU A 232 11.18 10.56 -24.17
CA LEU A 232 12.29 9.76 -24.69
C LEU A 232 12.33 9.74 -26.22
N CYS A 233 11.17 9.63 -26.89
CA CYS A 233 11.14 9.62 -28.35
C CYS A 233 11.39 11.01 -28.97
N LYS A 234 10.91 12.10 -28.35
CA LYS A 234 11.07 13.47 -28.86
C LYS A 234 12.44 14.07 -28.54
N TYR A 235 12.96 13.80 -27.34
CA TYR A 235 14.16 14.45 -26.80
C TYR A 235 15.31 13.48 -26.52
N GLY A 236 15.13 12.18 -26.73
CA GLY A 236 16.16 11.17 -26.50
C GLY A 236 17.39 11.31 -27.38
N ALA A 237 17.37 12.16 -28.43
CA ALA A 237 18.55 12.45 -29.24
C ALA A 237 19.76 12.94 -28.40
N GLY A 238 19.51 13.59 -27.25
CA GLY A 238 20.56 13.99 -26.30
C GLY A 238 21.28 12.81 -25.62
N LEU A 239 20.72 11.60 -25.70
CA LEU A 239 21.31 10.37 -25.16
C LEU A 239 22.14 9.59 -26.19
N LYS A 240 22.34 10.15 -27.39
CA LYS A 240 23.11 9.49 -28.46
C LYS A 240 24.57 9.23 -28.09
N SER A 241 25.12 9.97 -27.12
CA SER A 241 26.49 9.78 -26.63
C SER A 241 26.65 8.51 -25.78
N MET A 242 25.56 7.94 -25.27
CA MET A 242 25.53 6.67 -24.55
C MET A 242 25.65 5.47 -25.49
N ASP A 243 26.19 4.36 -24.99
CA ASP A 243 26.26 3.12 -25.77
C ASP A 243 24.85 2.56 -26.02
N SER A 244 24.67 1.86 -27.15
CA SER A 244 23.42 1.18 -27.47
C SER A 244 23.00 0.10 -26.47
N ALA A 245 23.97 -0.49 -25.75
CA ALA A 245 23.78 -1.51 -24.72
C ALA A 245 23.46 -0.92 -23.33
N GLU A 246 23.67 0.38 -23.12
CA GLU A 246 23.30 1.06 -21.88
C GLU A 246 21.79 1.23 -21.73
N HIS A 247 21.33 1.41 -20.50
CA HIS A 247 19.91 1.47 -20.15
C HIS A 247 19.51 2.84 -19.61
N ILE A 248 18.24 3.18 -19.80
CA ILE A 248 17.58 4.32 -19.16
C ILE A 248 16.57 3.73 -18.21
N SER A 249 16.81 3.89 -16.91
CA SER A 249 15.97 3.33 -15.85
C SER A 249 15.20 4.44 -15.15
N PHE A 250 13.94 4.19 -14.82
CA PHE A 250 13.12 5.06 -13.99
C PHE A 250 12.71 4.28 -12.73
N VAL A 251 13.07 4.80 -11.57
CA VAL A 251 12.69 4.27 -10.26
C VAL A 251 11.58 5.17 -9.72
N LEU A 252 10.39 4.60 -9.53
CA LEU A 252 9.23 5.28 -8.98
C LEU A 252 9.10 4.86 -7.52
N ASN A 253 9.50 5.76 -6.63
CA ASN A 253 9.61 5.46 -5.21
C ASN A 253 8.22 5.19 -4.61
N ASN A 254 8.08 4.10 -3.87
CA ASN A 254 6.84 3.69 -3.20
C ASN A 254 5.62 3.57 -4.15
N LEU A 255 5.82 3.22 -5.42
CA LEU A 255 4.75 3.04 -6.42
C LEU A 255 4.68 1.62 -6.99
N GLY A 256 5.32 0.65 -6.33
CA GLY A 256 5.23 -0.78 -6.64
C GLY A 256 3.92 -1.43 -6.17
N ASP A 257 4.00 -2.68 -5.72
CA ASP A 257 2.81 -3.51 -5.47
C ASP A 257 1.80 -2.89 -4.51
N VAL A 258 0.58 -2.79 -5.00
CA VAL A 258 -0.54 -2.18 -4.31
C VAL A 258 -1.21 -3.23 -3.43
N GLY A 259 -0.63 -3.45 -2.27
CA GLY A 259 -1.18 -4.40 -1.30
C GLY A 259 -0.12 -4.98 -0.38
N SER A 260 1.15 -4.90 -0.77
CA SER A 260 2.27 -5.24 0.09
C SER A 260 2.39 -4.25 1.26
N LYS A 261 2.69 -4.78 2.45
CA LYS A 261 3.02 -3.97 3.64
C LYS A 261 4.33 -3.21 3.47
N ASN A 262 5.19 -3.67 2.55
CA ASN A 262 6.43 -3.02 2.22
C ASN A 262 6.18 -2.08 1.06
N ASN A 263 6.55 -0.82 1.21
CA ASN A 263 6.51 0.12 0.10
C ASN A 263 7.57 -0.30 -0.92
N GLN A 264 7.13 -0.97 -1.98
CA GLN A 264 8.02 -1.36 -3.06
C GLN A 264 8.18 -0.21 -4.04
N ASP A 265 9.34 -0.14 -4.65
CA ASP A 265 9.63 0.77 -5.74
C ASP A 265 9.24 0.08 -7.05
N LEU A 266 8.72 0.86 -8.01
CA LEU A 266 8.44 0.36 -9.35
C LEU A 266 9.55 0.83 -10.28
N ILE A 267 10.20 -0.10 -10.97
CA ILE A 267 11.33 0.20 -11.86
C ILE A 267 10.90 -0.07 -13.30
N TYR A 268 11.13 0.90 -14.19
CA TYR A 268 11.08 0.72 -15.64
C TYR A 268 12.49 0.81 -16.22
N VAL A 269 12.82 -0.06 -17.16
CA VAL A 269 14.14 -0.14 -17.81
C VAL A 269 13.97 -0.16 -19.32
N PHE A 270 14.52 0.86 -19.98
CA PHE A 270 14.52 1.03 -21.43
C PHE A 270 15.93 0.83 -21.96
N LYS A 271 16.09 0.14 -23.10
CA LYS A 271 17.39 0.07 -23.79
C LYS A 271 17.63 1.33 -24.60
N ASN A 272 18.85 1.87 -24.55
CA ASN A 272 19.19 3.05 -25.34
C ASN A 272 19.01 2.80 -26.85
N ALA A 273 19.32 1.59 -27.33
CA ALA A 273 19.06 1.20 -28.72
C ALA A 273 17.58 1.38 -29.15
N ASP A 274 16.63 1.04 -28.28
CA ASP A 274 15.20 1.19 -28.57
C ASP A 274 14.77 2.67 -28.48
N VAL A 275 15.32 3.44 -27.54
CA VAL A 275 15.11 4.90 -27.49
C VAL A 275 15.60 5.56 -28.77
N MET A 276 16.81 5.23 -29.23
CA MET A 276 17.35 5.75 -30.50
C MET A 276 16.51 5.32 -31.71
N ALA A 277 15.97 4.10 -31.70
CA ALA A 277 15.04 3.66 -32.74
C ALA A 277 13.74 4.49 -32.73
N CYS A 278 13.24 4.87 -31.55
CA CYS A 278 12.05 5.71 -31.45
C CYS A 278 12.30 7.14 -31.92
N VAL A 279 13.43 7.74 -31.52
CA VAL A 279 13.88 9.05 -31.99
C VAL A 279 14.01 9.09 -33.52
N GLY A 280 14.51 8.01 -34.11
CA GLY A 280 14.60 7.84 -35.56
C GLY A 280 13.29 7.51 -36.26
N GLY A 281 12.16 7.45 -35.54
CA GLY A 281 10.83 7.12 -36.09
C GLY A 281 10.65 5.66 -36.51
N LYS A 282 11.57 4.76 -36.14
CA LYS A 282 11.51 3.33 -36.48
C LYS A 282 10.52 2.56 -35.63
N ILE A 283 10.30 3.01 -34.39
CA ILE A 283 9.30 2.47 -33.47
C ILE A 283 8.49 3.64 -32.89
N LYS A 284 7.25 3.37 -32.44
CA LYS A 284 6.39 4.37 -31.80
C LYS A 284 6.59 4.39 -30.28
N PRO A 285 6.14 5.43 -29.56
CA PRO A 285 6.21 5.47 -28.10
C PRO A 285 5.61 4.25 -27.39
N GLN A 286 4.48 3.74 -27.90
CA GLN A 286 3.83 2.52 -27.37
C GLN A 286 4.69 1.26 -27.58
N ASP A 287 5.42 1.19 -28.69
CA ASP A 287 6.34 0.08 -28.98
C ASP A 287 7.56 0.15 -28.04
N LEU A 288 8.04 1.36 -27.73
CA LEU A 288 9.11 1.58 -26.75
C LEU A 288 8.70 1.10 -25.35
N LEU A 289 7.48 1.40 -24.93
CA LEU A 289 6.94 0.93 -23.66
C LEU A 289 6.82 -0.60 -23.61
N SER A 290 6.26 -1.22 -24.65
CA SER A 290 6.09 -2.69 -24.68
C SER A 290 7.41 -3.46 -24.70
N LYS A 291 8.49 -2.84 -25.17
CA LYS A 291 9.85 -3.39 -25.13
C LYS A 291 10.58 -3.13 -23.80
N SER A 292 10.06 -2.26 -22.96
CA SER A 292 10.66 -1.97 -21.65
C SER A 292 10.48 -3.13 -20.69
N GLN A 293 11.44 -3.31 -19.79
CA GLN A 293 11.29 -4.21 -18.65
C GLN A 293 10.74 -3.40 -17.48
N HIS A 294 9.78 -3.95 -16.75
CA HIS A 294 9.27 -3.31 -15.54
C HIS A 294 9.08 -4.35 -14.43
N TYR A 295 9.43 -3.98 -13.20
CA TYR A 295 9.31 -4.85 -12.03
C TYR A 295 9.22 -4.02 -10.75
N ALA A 296 8.64 -4.61 -9.71
CA ALA A 296 8.62 -4.03 -8.37
C ALA A 296 9.78 -4.60 -7.53
N PHE A 297 10.41 -3.77 -6.70
CA PHE A 297 11.46 -4.16 -5.76
C PHE A 297 11.12 -3.67 -4.35
#